data_AF-A0A9D6NA60-F1
#
_entry.id   AF-A0A9D6NA60-F1
#
_cell.length_a   1.000
_cell.length_b   1.000
_cell.length_c   1.000
_cell.angle_alpha   90.00
_cell.angle_beta   90.00
_cell.angle_gamma   90.00
#
_symmetry.space_group_name_H-M   'P 1'
#
loop_
_entity.id
_entity.type
_entity.pdbx_description
1 polymer ?
#
loop_
_entity_poly.entity_id
_entity_poly.type
_entity_poly.pdbx_seq_one_letter_code
_entity_poly.pdbx_strand_id
1 'polypeptide(L)'
;MTRYIGVLCDLGVVEREVPVTEERPEKSRRGRYVLLDPFVRSWYRFVYANLSRLEMGDVSGVLAEAVAPNLHEYVSLHVERPVGALFWQGPLRSVVPFEPVFTGRYWSPGEEFDVVALVDLSAVGR
;
A
#
# COMPACT_ATOMS: atom_id res chain seq x y z
N MET A 1 5.97 1.20 20.56
CA MET A 1 6.60 1.58 19.27
C MET A 1 8.06 1.91 19.56
N THR A 2 9.00 1.46 18.73
CA THR A 2 10.42 1.82 18.93
C THR A 2 10.62 3.30 18.58
N ARG A 3 11.53 4.00 19.25
CA ARG A 3 11.75 5.43 19.04
C ARG A 3 12.08 5.76 17.57
N TYR A 4 12.85 4.89 16.91
CA TYR A 4 13.28 5.09 15.52
C TYR A 4 12.14 5.02 14.51
N ILE A 5 11.23 4.05 14.61
CA ILE A 5 10.13 3.94 13.65
C ILE A 5 9.12 5.06 13.82
N GLY A 6 8.95 5.56 15.06
CA GLY A 6 8.16 6.76 15.33
C GLY A 6 8.72 7.98 14.59
N VAL A 7 10.03 8.22 14.66
CA VAL A 7 10.68 9.32 13.93
C VAL A 7 10.49 9.16 12.41
N LEU A 8 10.61 7.95 11.86
CA LEU A 8 10.38 7.73 10.43
C LEU A 8 8.92 7.96 10.02
N CYS A 9 7.96 7.68 10.91
CA CYS A 9 6.56 8.06 10.71
C CYS A 9 6.37 9.58 10.75
N ASP A 10 6.96 10.26 11.73
CA ASP A 10 6.86 11.71 11.89
C ASP A 10 7.48 12.46 10.69
N LEU A 11 8.52 11.89 10.10
CA LEU A 11 9.17 12.42 8.87
C LEU A 11 8.40 12.08 7.58
N GLY A 12 7.33 11.28 7.65
CA GLY A 12 6.56 10.86 6.48
C GLY A 12 7.30 9.86 5.57
N VAL A 13 8.35 9.21 6.06
CA VAL A 13 9.10 8.18 5.32
C VAL A 13 8.40 6.83 5.43
N VAL A 14 7.78 6.56 6.57
CA VAL A 14 7.06 5.33 6.88
C VAL A 14 5.63 5.68 7.29
N GLU A 15 4.67 4.84 6.93
CA GLU A 15 3.31 4.88 7.46
C GLU A 15 3.03 3.59 8.22
N ARG A 16 2.30 3.70 9.34
CA ARG A 16 1.70 2.54 9.97
C ARG A 16 0.28 2.36 9.46
N GLU A 17 0.06 1.30 8.71
CA GLU A 17 -1.28 0.91 8.28
C GLU A 17 -1.86 -0.17 9.19
N VAL A 18 -3.19 -0.17 9.34
CA VAL A 18 -3.96 -1.24 9.98
C VAL A 18 -5.08 -1.69 9.04
N PRO A 19 -5.65 -2.89 9.23
CA PRO A 19 -6.83 -3.30 8.48
C PRO A 19 -7.98 -2.29 8.69
N VAL A 20 -8.70 -1.97 7.62
CA VAL A 20 -9.81 -0.99 7.63
C VAL A 20 -10.93 -1.38 8.61
N THR A 21 -11.05 -2.67 8.95
CA THR A 21 -12.03 -3.21 9.90
C THR A 21 -11.66 -2.98 11.37
N GLU A 22 -10.51 -2.36 11.66
CA GLU A 22 -10.05 -2.13 13.02
C GLU A 22 -10.69 -0.89 13.64
N GLU A 23 -11.49 -1.07 14.70
CA GLU A 23 -12.18 0.04 15.38
C GLU A 23 -11.23 0.97 16.17
N ARG A 24 -10.10 0.43 16.65
CA ARG A 24 -9.08 1.18 17.42
C ARG A 24 -7.70 1.03 16.79
N PRO A 25 -7.45 1.70 15.64
CA PRO A 25 -6.21 1.60 14.88
C PRO A 25 -4.93 1.76 15.72
N GLU A 26 -4.94 2.68 16.68
CA GLU A 26 -3.81 3.03 17.54
C GLU A 26 -3.42 1.91 18.53
N LYS A 27 -4.36 1.02 18.86
CA LYS A 27 -4.13 -0.13 19.77
C LYS A 27 -3.94 -1.44 19.03
N SER A 28 -4.16 -1.47 17.72
CA SER A 28 -4.11 -2.70 16.94
C SER A 28 -2.73 -3.35 16.94
N ARG A 29 -2.73 -4.67 17.09
CA ARG A 29 -1.52 -5.51 16.94
C ARG A 29 -1.33 -5.98 15.50
N ARG A 30 -2.28 -5.69 14.60
CA ARG A 30 -2.24 -6.07 13.17
C ARG A 30 -1.58 -5.01 12.29
N GLY A 31 -0.97 -3.98 12.87
CA GLY A 31 -0.35 -2.90 12.12
C GLY A 31 0.88 -3.36 11.32
N ARG A 32 1.01 -2.87 10.08
CA ARG A 32 2.19 -3.06 9.22
C ARG A 32 2.82 -1.69 8.95
N TYR A 33 4.14 -1.63 8.84
CA TYR A 33 4.86 -0.41 8.50
C TYR A 33 5.26 -0.44 7.03
N VAL A 34 4.96 0.64 6.33
CA VAL A 34 5.02 0.72 4.87
C VAL A 34 5.85 1.94 4.50
N LEU A 35 6.82 1.80 3.60
CA LEU A 35 7.60 2.94 3.09
C LEU A 35 6.72 3.80 2.19
N LEU A 36 6.57 5.08 2.51
CA LEU A 36 5.75 6.00 1.73
C LEU A 36 6.43 6.46 0.45
N ASP A 37 7.75 6.63 0.51
CA ASP A 37 8.51 7.20 -0.61
C ASP A 37 8.76 6.14 -1.71
N PRO A 38 8.22 6.34 -2.93
CA PRO A 38 8.46 5.45 -4.07
C PRO A 38 9.95 5.38 -4.43
N PHE A 39 10.68 6.50 -4.34
CA PHE A 39 12.11 6.54 -4.63
C PHE A 39 12.89 5.63 -3.66
N VAL A 40 12.67 5.78 -2.36
CA VAL A 40 13.33 4.92 -1.35
C VAL A 40 13.00 3.46 -1.59
N ARG A 41 11.73 3.14 -1.86
CA ARG A 41 11.29 1.77 -2.10
C ARG A 41 11.91 1.17 -3.38
N SER A 42 11.96 1.93 -4.48
CA SER A 42 12.59 1.46 -5.73
C SER A 42 14.09 1.29 -5.55
N TRP A 43 14.75 2.18 -4.80
CA TRP A 43 16.17 2.05 -4.50
C TRP A 43 16.45 0.74 -3.76
N TYR A 44 15.74 0.43 -2.68
CA TYR A 44 15.96 -0.82 -1.96
C TYR A 44 15.57 -2.07 -2.77
N ARG A 45 14.47 -2.01 -3.55
CA ARG A 45 14.00 -3.16 -4.34
C ARG A 45 14.90 -3.47 -5.54
N PHE A 46 15.37 -2.45 -6.25
CA PHE A 46 16.03 -2.64 -7.54
C PHE A 46 17.51 -2.25 -7.53
N VAL A 47 17.87 -1.14 -6.91
CA VAL A 47 19.25 -0.63 -6.93
C VAL A 47 20.11 -1.38 -5.92
N TYR A 48 19.73 -1.34 -4.64
CA TYR A 48 20.48 -1.97 -3.56
C TYR A 48 20.63 -3.49 -3.75
N ALA A 49 19.55 -4.15 -4.17
CA ALA A 49 19.56 -5.59 -4.44
C ALA A 49 20.50 -6.00 -5.60
N ASN A 50 20.84 -5.07 -6.49
CA ASN A 50 21.69 -5.31 -7.66
C ASN A 50 22.97 -4.45 -7.67
N LEU A 51 23.37 -3.92 -6.51
CA LEU A 51 24.41 -2.89 -6.42
C LEU A 51 25.72 -3.34 -7.08
N SER A 52 26.17 -4.57 -6.82
CA SER A 52 27.40 -5.11 -7.42
C SER A 52 27.33 -5.21 -8.95
N ARG A 53 26.18 -5.55 -9.52
CA ARG A 53 25.99 -5.59 -10.99
C ARG A 53 26.05 -4.17 -11.58
N LEU A 54 25.40 -3.23 -10.91
CA LEU A 54 25.42 -1.82 -11.30
C LEU A 54 26.82 -1.21 -11.21
N GLU A 55 27.59 -1.53 -10.18
CA GLU A 55 28.99 -1.11 -10.02
C GLU A 55 29.90 -1.67 -11.11
N MET A 56 29.59 -2.86 -11.64
CA MET A 56 30.26 -3.42 -12.82
C MET A 56 29.76 -2.84 -14.15
N GLY A 57 28.79 -1.92 -14.13
CA GLY A 57 28.23 -1.28 -15.32
C GLY A 57 27.13 -2.08 -16.03
N ASP A 58 26.65 -3.18 -15.45
CA ASP A 58 25.58 -4.01 -16.01
C ASP A 58 24.18 -3.40 -15.75
N VAL A 59 23.97 -2.18 -16.27
CA VAL A 59 22.69 -1.47 -16.12
C VAL A 59 21.60 -2.13 -16.95
N SER A 60 21.93 -2.55 -18.18
CA SER A 60 20.96 -3.15 -19.10
C SER A 60 20.46 -4.51 -18.61
N GLY A 61 21.34 -5.36 -18.07
CA GLY A 61 20.94 -6.65 -17.51
C GLY A 61 20.04 -6.47 -16.28
N VAL A 62 20.39 -5.56 -15.37
CA VAL A 62 19.55 -5.24 -14.20
C VAL A 62 18.18 -4.71 -14.63
N LEU A 63 18.11 -3.82 -15.63
CA LEU A 63 16.85 -3.32 -16.15
C LEU A 63 15.99 -4.45 -16.75
N ALA A 64 16.57 -5.31 -17.59
CA ALA A 64 15.84 -6.36 -18.30
C ALA A 64 15.42 -7.52 -17.39
N GLU A 65 16.25 -7.90 -16.42
CA GLU A 65 16.06 -9.11 -15.61
C GLU A 65 15.43 -8.82 -14.25
N ALA A 66 15.74 -7.69 -13.63
CA ALA A 66 15.28 -7.38 -12.27
C ALA A 66 14.16 -6.33 -12.27
N VAL A 67 14.27 -5.27 -13.06
CA VAL A 67 13.31 -4.15 -13.01
C VAL A 67 12.08 -4.45 -13.87
N ALA A 68 12.24 -4.59 -15.18
CA ALA A 68 11.14 -4.68 -16.13
C ALA A 68 10.13 -5.80 -15.81
N PRO A 69 10.54 -7.03 -15.44
CA PRO A 69 9.59 -8.10 -15.12
C PRO A 69 8.77 -7.81 -13.87
N ASN A 70 9.34 -7.09 -12.90
CA ASN A 70 8.76 -6.82 -11.58
C ASN A 70 8.12 -5.42 -11.48
N LEU A 71 8.18 -4.63 -12.54
CA LEU A 71 7.74 -3.24 -12.51
C LEU A 71 6.23 -3.13 -12.28
N HIS A 72 5.44 -4.02 -12.89
CA HIS A 72 3.98 -4.01 -12.77
C HIS A 72 3.53 -4.18 -11.30
N GLU A 73 4.08 -5.17 -10.59
CA GLU A 73 3.81 -5.43 -9.18
C GLU A 73 4.31 -4.27 -8.29
N TYR A 74 5.47 -3.71 -8.60
CA TYR A 74 5.99 -2.57 -7.85
C TYR A 74 5.10 -1.31 -8.01
N VAL A 75 4.59 -1.06 -9.21
CA VAL A 75 3.71 0.08 -9.49
C VAL A 75 2.31 -0.13 -8.91
N SER A 76 1.80 -1.37 -8.85
CA SER A 76 0.46 -1.68 -8.33
C SER A 76 0.22 -1.06 -6.95
N LEU A 77 1.20 -1.23 -6.05
CA LEU A 77 1.18 -0.70 -4.68
C LEU A 77 0.99 0.83 -4.59
N HIS A 78 1.36 1.57 -5.63
CA HIS A 78 1.24 3.02 -5.68
C HIS A 78 -0.07 3.47 -6.33
N VAL A 79 -0.66 2.64 -7.19
CA VAL A 79 -1.90 2.96 -7.91
C VAL A 79 -3.15 2.43 -7.20
N GLU A 80 -3.05 1.36 -6.42
CA GLU A 80 -4.18 0.75 -5.69
C GLU A 80 -4.91 1.76 -4.79
N ARG A 81 -4.15 2.56 -4.03
CA ARG A 81 -4.69 3.60 -3.14
C ARG A 81 -5.48 4.68 -3.92
N PRO A 82 -4.90 5.36 -4.95
CA PRO A 82 -5.65 6.28 -5.81
C PRO A 82 -6.84 5.65 -6.52
N VAL A 83 -6.73 4.38 -6.96
CA VAL A 83 -7.82 3.67 -7.64
C VAL A 83 -9.02 3.49 -6.71
N GLY A 84 -8.79 3.21 -5.42
CA GLY A 84 -9.85 3.23 -4.41
C GLY A 84 -10.62 4.55 -4.43
N ALA A 85 -9.93 5.69 -4.48
CA ALA A 85 -10.58 7.00 -4.54
C ALA A 85 -11.44 7.20 -5.81
N LEU A 86 -11.13 6.53 -6.93
CA LEU A 86 -11.95 6.59 -8.15
C LEU A 86 -13.34 6.00 -7.95
N PHE A 87 -13.46 4.96 -7.11
CA PHE A 87 -14.75 4.35 -6.78
C PHE A 87 -15.58 5.19 -5.79
N TRP A 88 -14.95 6.09 -5.04
CA TRP A 88 -15.63 6.83 -3.95
C TRP A 88 -15.91 8.29 -4.27
N GLN A 89 -14.96 8.96 -4.93
CA GLN A 89 -15.05 10.38 -5.27
C GLN A 89 -14.86 10.64 -6.76
N GLY A 90 -14.63 9.58 -7.54
CA GLY A 90 -14.28 9.67 -8.94
C GLY A 90 -15.34 9.13 -9.89
N PRO A 91 -14.98 8.97 -11.16
CA PRO A 91 -15.91 8.61 -12.23
C PRO A 91 -16.49 7.20 -12.09
N LEU A 92 -15.92 6.35 -11.22
CA LEU A 92 -16.38 4.97 -11.02
C LEU A 92 -17.42 4.85 -9.88
N ARG A 93 -17.81 5.97 -9.25
CA ARG A 93 -18.79 5.96 -8.14
C ARG A 93 -20.13 5.34 -8.51
N SER A 94 -20.59 5.49 -9.74
CA SER A 94 -21.86 4.93 -10.22
C SER A 94 -21.85 3.40 -10.35
N VAL A 95 -20.67 2.76 -10.33
CA VAL A 95 -20.53 1.30 -10.44
C VAL A 95 -20.78 0.60 -9.09
N VAL A 96 -20.65 1.33 -7.99
CA VAL A 96 -20.79 0.76 -6.63
C VAL A 96 -22.24 0.92 -6.14
N PRO A 97 -22.95 -0.20 -5.86
CA PRO A 97 -24.38 -0.17 -5.54
C PRO A 97 -24.68 0.22 -4.08
N PHE A 98 -23.70 0.71 -3.32
CA PHE A 98 -23.83 1.08 -1.91
C PHE A 98 -23.01 2.34 -1.59
N GLU A 99 -23.32 2.98 -0.46
CA GLU A 99 -22.52 4.09 0.08
C GLU A 99 -21.56 3.53 1.15
N PRO A 100 -20.24 3.54 0.91
CA PRO A 100 -19.28 3.09 1.91
C PRO A 100 -19.08 4.14 3.00
N VAL A 101 -18.87 3.67 4.23
CA VAL A 101 -18.51 4.50 5.37
C VAL A 101 -16.99 4.66 5.48
N PHE A 102 -16.26 3.57 5.24
CA PHE A 102 -14.80 3.53 5.29
C PHE A 102 -14.24 2.66 4.17
N THR A 103 -13.05 3.01 3.70
CA THR A 103 -12.40 2.31 2.60
C THR A 103 -10.91 2.19 2.90
N GLY A 104 -10.33 1.03 2.58
CA GLY A 104 -8.93 0.77 2.88
C GLY A 104 -8.56 -0.69 2.70
N ARG A 105 -7.32 -1.03 3.06
CA ARG A 105 -6.80 -2.40 2.96
C ARG A 105 -7.27 -3.28 4.10
N TYR A 106 -7.33 -4.57 3.87
CA TYR A 106 -7.58 -5.58 4.90
C TYR A 106 -6.59 -6.72 4.78
N TRP A 107 -6.12 -7.25 5.90
CA TRP A 107 -5.33 -8.48 5.93
C TRP A 107 -5.57 -9.25 7.21
N SER A 108 -5.76 -10.56 7.12
CA SER A 108 -5.86 -11.54 8.20
C SER A 108 -4.83 -12.65 7.99
N PRO A 109 -4.66 -13.60 8.94
CA PRO A 109 -3.90 -14.81 8.65
C PRO A 109 -4.54 -15.59 7.48
N GLY A 110 -3.93 -15.50 6.29
CA GLY A 110 -4.37 -16.23 5.10
C GLY A 110 -5.19 -15.44 4.08
N GLU A 111 -5.57 -14.18 4.39
CA GLU A 111 -6.35 -13.35 3.47
C GLU A 111 -5.79 -11.93 3.41
N GLU A 112 -5.75 -11.35 2.22
CA GLU A 112 -5.37 -9.96 2.00
C GLU A 112 -6.21 -9.38 0.86
N PHE A 113 -6.73 -8.17 1.07
CA PHE A 113 -7.54 -7.44 0.10
C PHE A 113 -7.04 -5.99 0.03
N ASP A 114 -6.67 -5.54 -1.17
CA ASP A 114 -6.10 -4.22 -1.40
C ASP A 114 -7.14 -3.09 -1.33
N VAL A 115 -8.42 -3.41 -1.54
CA VAL A 115 -9.52 -2.45 -1.40
C VAL A 115 -10.73 -3.16 -0.78
N VAL A 116 -11.08 -2.75 0.43
CA VAL A 116 -12.29 -3.15 1.14
C VAL A 116 -13.10 -1.90 1.45
N ALA A 117 -14.40 -1.99 1.20
CA ALA A 117 -15.37 -0.96 1.52
C ALA A 117 -16.28 -1.47 2.64
N LEU A 118 -16.34 -0.73 3.75
CA LEU A 118 -17.26 -1.03 4.85
C LEU A 118 -18.54 -0.27 4.65
N VAL A 119 -19.67 -0.95 4.80
CA VAL A 119 -21.01 -0.38 4.74
C VAL A 119 -21.65 -0.43 6.11
N ASP A 120 -22.42 0.60 6.45
CA ASP A 120 -23.25 0.56 7.65
C ASP A 120 -24.51 -0.26 7.37
N LEU A 121 -24.57 -1.48 7.92
CA LEU A 121 -25.73 -2.35 7.78
C LEU A 121 -26.92 -1.87 8.62
N SER A 122 -26.71 -0.98 9.61
CA SER A 122 -27.81 -0.38 10.38
C SER A 122 -28.62 0.63 9.55
N ALA A 123 -28.07 1.10 8.43
CA ALA A 123 -28.75 1.94 7.45
C ALA A 123 -29.52 1.14 6.37
N VAL A 124 -29.31 -0.18 6.27
CA VAL A 124 -29.92 -1.06 5.25
C VAL A 124 -31.29 -1.61 5.68
N GLY A 125 -31.73 -1.28 6.90
CA GLY A 125 -33.02 -1.70 7.45
C GLY A 125 -34.05 -0.59 7.58
N ARG A 126 -34.60 -0.09 6.46
CA ARG A 126 -35.99 0.40 6.31
C ARG A 126 -36.45 0.29 4.85
#